data_AF-A0A955ABC8-F1
#
_entry.id   AF-A0A955ABC8-F1
#
_cell.length_a   1.000
_cell.length_b   1.000
_cell.length_c   1.000
_cell.angle_alpha   90.00
_cell.angle_beta   90.00
_cell.angle_gamma   90.00
#
_symmetry.space_group_name_H-M   'P 1'
#
loop_
_entity.id
_entity.type
_entity.pdbx_description
1 polymer ?
#
loop_
_entity_poly.entity_id
_entity_poly.type
_entity_poly.pdbx_seq_one_letter_code
_entity_poly.pdbx_strand_id
1 'polypeptide(L)'
;RELASLGVNGLVLFNRYLAPDVDLESLEYVPALELSTPSELRLALRWIAILRDQVELSLAATGGVHSAKDVVKAIAAGANVVACASALLSRGPLAFTELKQGLQQWLTEHEYTSVKQLQGSMSLKHCPNPAGLKRANYMRALTSYTPSVSVDSVSTDPVSTDPR
;
A
#
# COMPACT_ATOMS: atom_id res chain seq x y z
N ARG A 1 17.58 -1.83 -15.65
CA ARG A 1 18.80 -2.66 -15.77
C ARG A 1 20.06 -1.80 -15.79
N GLU A 2 20.05 -0.63 -16.42
CA GLU A 2 21.15 0.34 -16.38
C GLU A 2 21.66 0.68 -14.96
N LEU A 3 20.75 0.92 -14.00
CA LEU A 3 21.15 1.15 -12.61
C LEU A 3 21.96 -0.02 -12.01
N ALA A 4 21.61 -1.27 -12.35
CA ALA A 4 22.36 -2.43 -11.88
C ALA A 4 23.77 -2.48 -12.49
N SER A 5 23.92 -2.11 -13.77
CA SER A 5 25.25 -2.02 -14.40
C SER A 5 26.12 -0.89 -13.86
N LEU A 6 25.53 0.10 -13.17
CA LEU A 6 26.25 1.17 -12.49
C LEU A 6 26.70 0.78 -11.07
N GLY A 7 26.55 -0.48 -10.66
CA GLY A 7 26.98 -0.97 -9.35
C GLY A 7 25.99 -0.69 -8.20
N VAL A 8 24.78 -0.22 -8.50
CA VAL A 8 23.72 -0.06 -7.49
C VAL A 8 23.38 -1.43 -6.89
N ASN A 9 23.26 -1.53 -5.56
CA ASN A 9 22.90 -2.79 -4.87
C ASN A 9 21.42 -2.89 -4.50
N GLY A 10 20.68 -1.77 -4.54
CA GLY A 10 19.27 -1.77 -4.21
C GLY A 10 18.55 -0.48 -4.56
N LEU A 11 17.22 -0.56 -4.60
CA LEU A 11 16.32 0.53 -4.91
C LEU A 11 15.30 0.69 -3.80
N VAL A 12 15.06 1.94 -3.40
CA VAL A 12 13.97 2.32 -2.50
C VAL A 12 12.83 2.86 -3.34
N LEU A 13 11.66 2.21 -3.32
CA LEU A 13 10.55 2.57 -4.19
C LEU A 13 9.53 3.48 -3.49
N PHE A 14 9.38 4.69 -4.04
CA PHE A 14 8.38 5.72 -3.69
C PHE A 14 8.55 6.36 -2.31
N ASN A 15 9.65 7.10 -2.16
CA ASN A 15 9.78 8.02 -1.04
C ASN A 15 8.75 9.17 -1.18
N ARG A 16 8.16 9.58 -0.04
CA ARG A 16 7.22 10.70 -0.01
C ARG A 16 8.00 12.00 0.20
N TYR A 17 7.68 13.02 -0.59
CA TYR A 17 8.19 14.37 -0.36
C TYR A 17 7.32 15.02 0.73
N LEU A 18 7.94 15.61 1.74
CA LEU A 18 7.23 16.43 2.73
C LEU A 18 7.02 17.81 2.12
N ALA A 19 5.85 18.00 1.50
CA ALA A 19 5.47 19.29 0.95
C ALA A 19 4.90 20.17 2.07
N PRO A 20 5.24 21.47 2.09
CA PRO A 20 4.54 22.41 2.96
C PRO A 20 3.08 22.55 2.52
N ASP A 21 2.23 22.92 3.47
CA ASP A 21 0.86 23.35 3.19
C ASP A 21 0.77 24.88 3.22
N VAL A 22 -0.35 25.46 2.79
CA VAL A 22 -0.61 26.89 2.85
C VAL A 22 -1.65 27.16 3.92
N ASP A 23 -1.28 27.94 4.93
CA ASP A 23 -2.23 28.49 5.89
C ASP A 23 -2.97 29.66 5.23
N LEU A 24 -4.30 29.53 5.09
CA LEU A 24 -5.14 30.52 4.42
C LEU A 24 -5.47 31.73 5.31
N GLU A 25 -5.27 31.64 6.63
CA GLU A 25 -5.47 32.75 7.55
C GLU A 25 -4.23 33.65 7.60
N SER A 26 -3.04 33.05 7.69
CA SER A 26 -1.77 33.79 7.73
C SER A 26 -1.15 34.07 6.36
N LEU A 27 -1.59 33.37 5.30
CA LEU A 27 -1.03 33.40 3.95
C LEU A 27 0.45 32.97 3.88
N GLU A 28 0.85 32.05 4.74
CA GLU A 28 2.21 31.51 4.82
C GLU A 28 2.28 30.02 4.49
N TYR A 29 3.45 29.56 4.06
CA TYR A 29 3.74 28.13 3.93
C TYR A 29 4.09 27.54 5.30
N VAL A 30 3.35 26.52 5.73
CA VAL A 30 3.55 25.83 7.00
C VAL A 30 4.09 24.41 6.78
N PRO A 31 5.03 23.92 7.61
CA PRO A 31 5.47 22.53 7.55
C PRO A 31 4.31 21.58 7.86
N ALA A 32 3.99 20.68 6.94
CA ALA A 32 2.98 19.65 7.12
C ALA A 32 3.62 18.26 7.12
N LEU A 33 3.71 17.65 8.30
CA LEU A 33 4.03 16.22 8.41
C LEU A 33 2.74 15.42 8.40
N GLU A 34 2.35 14.93 7.24
CA GLU A 34 1.33 13.88 7.19
C GLU A 34 1.99 12.50 7.20
N LEU A 35 1.45 11.60 8.00
CA LEU A 35 1.85 10.21 7.94
C LEU A 35 1.15 9.54 6.76
N SER A 36 1.86 8.63 6.11
CA SER A 36 1.25 7.84 5.04
C SER A 36 0.03 7.08 5.54
N THR A 37 -0.84 6.69 4.63
CA THR A 37 -1.99 5.80 4.86
C THR A 37 -1.74 4.40 4.31
N PRO A 38 -2.41 3.34 4.82
CA PRO A 38 -2.23 1.98 4.32
C PRO A 38 -2.48 1.80 2.81
N SER A 39 -3.27 2.67 2.19
CA SER A 39 -3.53 2.63 0.74
C SER A 39 -2.32 2.96 -0.13
N GLU A 40 -1.38 3.76 0.37
CA GLU A 40 -0.19 4.18 -0.37
C GLU A 40 0.75 3.01 -0.67
N LEU A 41 0.75 1.98 0.18
CA LEU A 41 1.56 0.78 0.01
C LEU A 41 1.28 0.06 -1.31
N ARG A 42 0.05 0.16 -1.85
CA ARG A 42 -0.37 -0.54 -3.08
C ARG A 42 0.53 -0.21 -4.28
N LEU A 43 1.04 1.02 -4.36
CA LEU A 43 1.94 1.43 -5.42
C LEU A 43 3.28 0.70 -5.32
N ALA A 44 3.88 0.69 -4.13
CA ALA A 44 5.11 -0.04 -3.86
C ALA A 44 4.95 -1.54 -4.13
N LEU A 45 3.89 -2.18 -3.62
CA LEU A 45 3.62 -3.61 -3.87
C LEU A 45 3.60 -3.95 -5.36
N ARG A 46 2.89 -3.15 -6.16
CA ARG A 46 2.76 -3.37 -7.59
C ARG A 46 4.12 -3.34 -8.29
N TRP A 47 4.91 -2.29 -8.05
CA TRP A 47 6.18 -2.12 -8.75
C TRP A 47 7.25 -3.07 -8.25
N ILE A 48 7.29 -3.38 -6.95
CA ILE A 48 8.17 -4.42 -6.42
C ILE A 48 7.85 -5.76 -7.06
N ALA A 49 6.57 -6.14 -7.14
CA ALA A 49 6.16 -7.39 -7.78
C ALA A 49 6.57 -7.45 -9.27
N ILE A 50 6.45 -6.33 -10.00
CA ILE A 50 6.88 -6.25 -11.41
C ILE A 50 8.40 -6.36 -11.55
N LEU A 51 9.15 -5.64 -10.71
CA LEU A 51 10.60 -5.51 -10.82
C LEU A 51 11.35 -6.72 -10.28
N ARG A 52 10.79 -7.45 -9.31
CA ARG A 52 11.49 -8.51 -8.57
C ARG A 52 12.14 -9.55 -9.49
N ASP A 53 11.45 -9.94 -10.56
CA ASP A 53 11.94 -10.95 -11.50
C ASP A 53 12.75 -10.36 -12.66
N GLN A 54 12.94 -9.03 -12.70
CA GLN A 54 13.57 -8.32 -13.82
C GLN A 54 14.94 -7.73 -13.48
N VAL A 55 15.24 -7.55 -12.19
CA VAL A 55 16.49 -6.94 -11.69
C VAL A 55 17.07 -7.77 -10.55
N GLU A 56 18.40 -7.88 -10.53
CA GLU A 56 19.16 -8.50 -9.44
C GLU A 56 19.53 -7.45 -8.38
N LEU A 57 18.55 -6.68 -7.93
CA LEU A 57 18.72 -5.61 -6.95
C LEU A 57 17.88 -5.88 -5.71
N SER A 58 18.35 -5.45 -4.54
CA SER A 58 17.52 -5.42 -3.34
C SER A 58 16.44 -4.36 -3.47
N LEU A 59 15.18 -4.68 -3.21
CA LEU A 59 14.06 -3.75 -3.30
C LEU A 59 13.55 -3.38 -1.92
N ALA A 60 13.39 -2.09 -1.64
CA ALA A 60 12.79 -1.61 -0.40
C ALA A 60 11.40 -1.01 -0.66
N ALA A 61 10.42 -1.43 0.12
CA ALA A 61 9.07 -0.86 0.14
C ALA A 61 9.01 0.29 1.15
N THR A 62 8.54 1.46 0.71
CA THR A 62 8.24 2.60 1.59
C THR A 62 6.81 3.08 1.40
N GLY A 63 6.25 3.71 2.44
CA GLY A 63 4.90 4.25 2.43
C GLY A 63 3.81 3.21 2.74
N GLY A 64 2.89 3.57 3.64
CA GLY A 64 1.67 2.82 3.91
C GLY A 64 1.84 1.52 4.70
N VAL A 65 2.94 1.33 5.43
CA VAL A 65 3.13 0.17 6.30
C VAL A 65 2.68 0.52 7.72
N HIS A 66 1.56 -0.07 8.15
CA HIS A 66 0.98 0.17 9.48
C HIS A 66 0.78 -1.11 10.30
N SER A 67 0.72 -2.27 9.66
CA SER A 67 0.46 -3.56 10.32
C SER A 67 1.44 -4.65 9.87
N ALA A 68 1.52 -5.75 10.62
CA ALA A 68 2.33 -6.89 10.23
C ALA A 68 1.88 -7.50 8.89
N LYS A 69 0.58 -7.47 8.59
CA LYS A 69 0.04 -7.89 7.29
C LYS A 69 0.58 -7.04 6.14
N ASP A 70 0.85 -5.76 6.37
CA ASP A 70 1.44 -4.89 5.36
C ASP A 70 2.90 -5.25 5.08
N VAL A 71 3.64 -5.61 6.13
CA VAL A 71 5.01 -6.16 6.01
C VAL A 71 4.99 -7.47 5.21
N VAL A 72 4.09 -8.40 5.55
CA VAL A 72 3.91 -9.66 4.83
C VAL A 72 3.64 -9.43 3.34
N LYS A 73 2.70 -8.53 3.00
CA LYS A 73 2.39 -8.19 1.60
C LYS A 73 3.63 -7.69 0.85
N ALA A 74 4.41 -6.79 1.47
CA ALA A 74 5.61 -6.23 0.85
C ALA A 74 6.69 -7.29 0.60
N ILE A 75 6.94 -8.17 1.56
CA ILE A 75 7.87 -9.29 1.39
C ILE A 75 7.36 -10.25 0.32
N ALA A 76 6.09 -10.64 0.36
CA ALA A 76 5.47 -11.52 -0.63
C ALA A 76 5.57 -10.95 -2.05
N ALA A 77 5.39 -9.63 -2.23
CA ALA A 77 5.59 -8.97 -3.52
C ALA A 77 7.06 -9.03 -3.99
N GLY A 78 8.03 -9.14 -3.08
CA GLY A 78 9.45 -9.29 -3.41
C GLY A 78 10.39 -8.32 -2.69
N ALA A 79 9.90 -7.55 -1.71
CA ALA A 79 10.73 -6.60 -0.99
C ALA A 79 11.79 -7.32 -0.13
N ASN A 80 13.00 -6.77 -0.09
CA ASN A 80 14.08 -7.12 0.83
C ASN A 80 13.97 -6.32 2.13
N VAL A 81 13.52 -5.08 2.04
CA VAL A 81 13.38 -4.15 3.16
C VAL A 81 11.98 -3.55 3.15
N VAL A 82 11.39 -3.39 4.34
CA VAL A 82 10.09 -2.74 4.52
C VAL A 82 10.27 -1.60 5.51
N ALA A 83 10.04 -0.37 5.06
CA ALA A 83 10.14 0.81 5.90
C ALA A 83 8.81 1.11 6.60
N CYS A 84 8.87 1.26 7.93
CA CYS A 84 7.70 1.37 8.80
C CYS A 84 7.60 2.75 9.49
N ALA A 85 8.12 3.81 8.86
CA ALA A 85 8.26 5.13 9.48
C ALA A 85 6.94 5.65 10.08
N SER A 86 5.84 5.61 9.32
CA SER A 86 4.52 6.06 9.80
C SER A 86 4.02 5.26 11.00
N ALA A 87 4.24 3.95 11.04
CA ALA A 87 3.90 3.11 12.19
C ALA A 87 4.71 3.49 13.43
N LEU A 88 6.01 3.75 13.27
CA LEU A 88 6.90 4.13 14.37
C LEU A 88 6.62 5.54 14.88
N LEU A 89 6.35 6.50 13.98
CA LEU A 89 6.03 7.88 14.36
C LEU A 89 4.67 7.97 15.06
N SER A 90 3.68 7.17 14.65
CA SER A 90 2.34 7.18 15.26
C SER A 90 2.23 6.41 16.56
N ARG A 91 2.92 5.27 16.70
CA ARG A 91 2.78 4.35 17.85
C ARG A 91 4.03 4.22 18.71
N GLY A 92 5.10 4.94 18.37
CA GLY A 92 6.39 4.85 19.04
C GLY A 92 7.18 3.59 18.70
N PRO A 93 8.35 3.38 19.36
CA PRO A 93 9.29 2.32 19.03
C PRO A 93 8.74 0.89 19.28
N LEU A 94 7.76 0.73 20.18
CA LEU A 94 7.14 -0.57 20.48
C LEU A 94 6.43 -1.18 19.26
N ALA A 95 5.98 -0.34 18.33
CA ALA A 95 5.39 -0.81 17.08
C ALA A 95 6.33 -1.73 16.29
N PHE A 96 7.66 -1.57 16.40
CA PHE A 96 8.60 -2.48 15.75
C PHE A 96 8.47 -3.91 16.29
N THR A 97 8.34 -4.06 17.60
CA THR A 97 8.16 -5.37 18.26
C THR A 97 6.85 -6.02 17.82
N GLU A 98 5.75 -5.27 17.80
CA GLU A 98 4.44 -5.75 17.34
C GLU A 98 4.49 -6.21 15.88
N LEU A 99 5.10 -5.41 14.99
CA LEU A 99 5.24 -5.75 13.57
C LEU A 99 6.08 -7.02 13.38
N LYS A 100 7.17 -7.15 14.12
CA LYS A 100 8.04 -8.33 14.08
C LYS A 100 7.31 -9.58 14.57
N GLN A 101 6.65 -9.52 15.72
CA GLN A 101 5.91 -10.64 16.29
C GLN A 101 4.76 -11.06 15.36
N GLY A 102 3.99 -10.09 14.84
CA GLY A 102 2.91 -10.38 13.91
C GLY A 102 3.41 -11.00 12.59
N LEU A 103 4.59 -10.60 12.10
CA LEU A 103 5.21 -11.24 10.94
C LEU A 103 5.59 -12.70 11.26
N GLN A 104 6.24 -12.95 12.40
CA GLN A 104 6.62 -14.30 12.82
C GLN A 104 5.40 -15.20 12.98
N GLN A 105 4.36 -14.72 13.65
CA GLN A 105 3.10 -15.42 13.81
C GLN A 105 2.46 -15.77 12.47
N TRP A 106 2.35 -14.79 11.56
CA TRP A 106 1.75 -15.02 10.25
C TRP A 106 2.54 -16.08 9.46
N LEU A 107 3.87 -16.05 9.50
CA LEU A 107 4.71 -17.05 8.84
C LEU A 107 4.46 -18.46 9.40
N THR A 108 4.39 -18.61 10.73
CA THR A 108 4.11 -19.89 11.39
C THR A 108 2.73 -20.42 11.02
N GLU A 109 1.69 -19.58 11.08
CA GLU A 109 0.31 -19.95 10.75
C GLU A 109 0.14 -20.39 9.29
N HIS A 110 1.00 -19.91 8.39
CA HIS A 110 0.96 -20.21 6.95
C HIS A 110 2.11 -21.13 6.51
N GLU A 111 2.76 -21.80 7.46
CA GLU A 111 3.79 -22.82 7.23
C GLU A 111 5.03 -22.33 6.44
N TYR A 112 5.33 -21.02 6.54
CA TYR A 112 6.57 -20.45 6.03
C TYR A 112 7.68 -20.58 7.08
N THR A 113 8.78 -21.19 6.68
CA THR A 113 9.97 -21.40 7.53
C THR A 113 10.87 -20.17 7.59
N SER A 114 10.76 -19.24 6.64
CA SER A 114 11.57 -18.01 6.59
C SER A 114 10.96 -16.92 5.73
N VAL A 115 11.36 -15.68 5.97
CA VAL A 115 11.05 -14.55 5.08
C VAL A 115 11.58 -14.77 3.66
N LYS A 116 12.67 -15.53 3.50
CA LYS A 116 13.25 -15.85 2.19
C LYS A 116 12.35 -16.77 1.37
N GLN A 117 11.62 -17.68 2.02
CA GLN A 117 10.63 -18.53 1.37
C GLN A 117 9.40 -17.72 0.92
N LEU A 118 8.98 -16.73 1.71
CA LEU A 118 7.88 -15.84 1.35
C LEU A 118 8.28 -14.85 0.23
N GLN A 119 9.53 -14.41 0.21
CA GLN A 119 9.98 -13.31 -0.62
C GLN A 119 9.74 -13.56 -2.11
N GLY A 120 8.88 -12.73 -2.72
CA GLY A 120 8.58 -12.81 -4.15
C GLY A 120 7.58 -13.90 -4.53
N SER A 121 6.92 -14.57 -3.58
CA SER A 121 5.85 -15.55 -3.86
C SER A 121 4.65 -14.92 -4.60
N MET A 122 4.49 -13.60 -4.51
CA MET A 122 3.48 -12.79 -5.20
C MET A 122 4.10 -11.80 -6.20
N SER A 123 5.32 -12.08 -6.67
CA SER A 123 5.94 -11.36 -7.80
C SER A 123 5.18 -11.61 -9.11
N LEU A 124 5.46 -10.82 -10.14
CA LEU A 124 4.78 -10.92 -11.43
C LEU A 124 4.88 -12.33 -12.04
N LYS A 125 6.02 -13.01 -11.87
CA LYS A 125 6.23 -14.37 -12.36
C LYS A 125 5.50 -15.43 -11.54
N HIS A 126 5.35 -15.24 -10.23
CA HIS A 126 4.86 -16.28 -9.32
C HIS A 126 3.39 -16.09 -8.90
N CYS A 127 2.82 -14.89 -9.08
CA CYS A 127 1.44 -14.64 -8.68
C CYS A 127 0.44 -15.46 -9.52
N PRO A 128 -0.65 -15.97 -8.93
CA PRO A 128 -1.64 -16.78 -9.65
C PRO A 128 -2.35 -16.05 -10.80
N ASN A 129 -2.46 -14.71 -10.71
CA ASN A 129 -3.10 -13.89 -11.71
C ASN A 129 -2.25 -12.65 -12.05
N PRO A 130 -1.29 -12.78 -13.00
CA PRO A 130 -0.43 -11.67 -13.43
C PRO A 130 -1.18 -10.49 -14.05
N ALA A 131 -2.37 -10.72 -14.63
CA ALA A 131 -3.21 -9.64 -15.13
C ALA A 131 -3.67 -8.72 -13.99
N GLY A 132 -3.80 -9.26 -12.77
CA GLY A 132 -4.09 -8.52 -11.54
C GLY A 132 -2.98 -7.55 -11.09
N LEU A 133 -1.75 -7.65 -11.60
CA LEU A 133 -0.73 -6.62 -11.37
C LEU A 133 -0.72 -5.54 -12.47
N LYS A 134 -1.39 -5.82 -13.60
CA LYS A 134 -1.52 -4.94 -14.76
C LYS A 134 -2.83 -4.14 -14.67
N ARG A 135 -3.24 -3.52 -15.79
CA ARG A 135 -4.48 -2.73 -15.87
C ARG A 135 -5.75 -3.53 -15.52
N ALA A 136 -5.73 -4.86 -15.57
CA ALA A 136 -6.93 -5.64 -15.26
C ALA A 136 -7.38 -5.50 -13.80
N ASN A 137 -6.47 -5.25 -12.85
CA ASN A 137 -6.88 -4.97 -11.46
C ASN A 137 -7.53 -3.59 -11.29
N TYR A 138 -7.06 -2.58 -12.03
CA TYR A 138 -7.74 -1.29 -12.07
C TYR A 138 -9.18 -1.45 -12.60
N MET A 139 -9.34 -2.16 -13.73
CA MET A 139 -10.66 -2.43 -14.30
C MET A 139 -11.57 -3.20 -13.34
N ARG A 140 -11.05 -4.26 -12.70
CA ARG A 140 -11.80 -5.04 -11.71
C ARG A 140 -12.25 -4.18 -10.54
N ALA A 141 -11.34 -3.39 -9.96
CA ALA A 141 -11.63 -2.52 -8.83
C ALA A 141 -12.74 -1.51 -9.14
N LEU A 142 -12.73 -0.95 -10.36
CA LEU A 142 -13.81 -0.06 -10.81
C LEU A 142 -15.13 -0.80 -11.01
N THR A 143 -15.13 -1.95 -11.70
CA THR A 143 -16.35 -2.72 -11.96
C THR A 143 -16.97 -3.32 -10.71
N SER A 144 -16.18 -3.56 -9.66
CA SER A 144 -16.63 -4.09 -8.38
C SER A 144 -16.98 -3.02 -7.36
N TYR A 145 -16.79 -1.74 -7.67
CA TYR A 145 -17.10 -0.66 -6.74
C TYR A 145 -18.60 -0.40 -6.72
N THR A 146 -19.20 -0.57 -5.54
CA THR A 146 -20.58 -0.17 -5.27
C THR A 146 -20.55 1.04 -4.34
N PRO A 147 -21.12 2.19 -4.72
CA PRO A 147 -21.26 3.33 -3.82
C PRO A 147 -22.09 2.94 -2.61
N SER A 148 -21.62 3.24 -1.40
CA SER A 148 -22.42 3.14 -0.19
C SER A 148 -23.34 4.37 -0.10
N VAL A 149 -24.35 4.41 -0.95
CA VAL A 149 -25.44 5.39 -0.81
C VAL A 149 -26.66 4.62 -0.33
N SER A 150 -26.96 4.72 0.96
CA SER A 150 -28.30 4.50 1.47
C SER A 150 -29.16 5.62 0.89
N VAL A 151 -29.95 5.30 -0.12
CA VAL A 151 -31.00 6.19 -0.60
C VAL A 151 -32.05 6.20 0.50
N ASP A 152 -32.00 7.21 1.38
CA ASP A 152 -33.14 7.52 2.23
C ASP A 152 -34.32 7.77 1.29
N SER A 153 -35.38 6.99 1.50
CA SER A 153 -36.62 7.04 0.73
C SER A 153 -37.14 8.47 0.66
N VAL A 154 -37.04 9.08 -0.52
CA VAL A 154 -37.78 10.30 -0.82
C VAL A 154 -39.26 9.95 -0.69
N SER A 155 -39.91 10.48 0.35
CA SER A 155 -41.36 10.51 0.48
C SER A 155 -41.94 11.18 -0.75
N THR A 156 -42.55 10.40 -1.64
CA THR A 156 -43.43 10.94 -2.67
C THR A 156 -44.80 11.15 -2.03
N ASP A 157 -44.98 12.29 -1.38
CA ASP A 157 -46.33 12.78 -1.10
C ASP A 157 -46.97 13.19 -2.44
N PRO A 158 -48.15 12.65 -2.80
CA PRO A 158 -48.83 13.06 -4.01
C PRO A 158 -49.34 14.50 -3.85
N VAL A 159 -48.86 15.39 -4.72
CA VAL A 159 -49.43 16.73 -4.91
C VAL A 159 -50.90 16.58 -5.29
N SER A 160 -51.77 16.96 -4.36
CA SER A 160 -53.20 17.13 -4.59
C SER A 160 -53.43 18.32 -5.52
N THR A 161 -53.83 18.06 -6.76
CA THR A 161 -54.46 19.05 -7.63
C THR A 161 -55.97 18.80 -7.60
N ASP A 162 -56.69 19.53 -6.75
CA ASP A 162 -58.15 19.64 -6.79
C ASP A 162 -58.53 20.88 -7.63
N PRO A 163 -59.30 20.73 -8.72
CA PRO A 163 -59.87 21.87 -9.43
C PRO A 163 -61.36 21.97 -9.12
N ARG A 164 -61.74 22.82 -8.16
CA ARG A 164 -63.09 23.44 -8.07
C ARG A 164 -63.01 24.84 -7.47
#